data_AF-A0A955ETW5-F1
#
_entry.id   AF-A0A955ETW5-F1
#
_cell.length_a   1.000
_cell.length_b   1.000
_cell.length_c   1.000
_cell.angle_alpha   90.00
_cell.angle_beta   90.00
_cell.angle_gamma   90.00
#
_symmetry.space_group_name_H-M   'P 1'
#
loop_
_entity.id
_entity.type
_entity.pdbx_description
1 polymer ?
#
loop_
_entity_poly.entity_id
_entity_poly.type
_entity_poly.pdbx_seq_one_letter_code
_entity_poly.pdbx_strand_id
1 'polypeptide(L)'
;MPRDQRLDAMLHGLLRVAGFLGRPPTWHRSVPIGLHVVNLQKSQFGNQYYLNFGIYVADLGDLTAPRAHQCHFNARVDVRDRADERLWKHVLDLDRPMEPEARAQSLDALLQRSLIQPLDRLRSLDDMRRAHVEGWLPGGLMAKSLRTSLDAGQVP
;
A
#
# COMPACT_ATOMS: atom_id res chain seq x y z
N MET A 1 19.72 -2.48 -12.94
CA MET A 1 20.42 -2.60 -11.64
C MET A 1 19.68 -3.58 -10.75
N PRO A 2 20.39 -4.42 -9.97
CA PRO A 2 19.75 -5.30 -9.01
C PRO A 2 18.97 -4.52 -7.93
N ARG A 3 17.97 -5.16 -7.35
CA ARG A 3 17.28 -4.67 -6.15
C ARG A 3 18.18 -4.83 -4.93
N ASP A 4 18.00 -3.96 -3.94
CA ASP A 4 18.72 -4.08 -2.67
C ASP A 4 18.00 -5.10 -1.78
N GLN A 5 18.71 -6.19 -1.48
CA GLN A 5 18.18 -7.32 -0.72
C GLN A 5 17.92 -6.96 0.75
N ARG A 6 18.61 -5.95 1.30
CA ARG A 6 18.43 -5.53 2.70
C ARG A 6 17.12 -4.79 2.87
N LEU A 7 16.80 -3.85 1.97
CA LEU A 7 15.50 -3.18 1.97
C LEU A 7 14.34 -4.17 1.76
N ASP A 8 14.51 -5.12 0.83
CA ASP A 8 13.54 -6.19 0.60
C ASP A 8 13.33 -7.05 1.86
N ALA A 9 14.40 -7.42 2.57
CA ALA A 9 14.32 -8.20 3.81
C ALA A 9 13.68 -7.43 4.97
N MET A 10 14.04 -6.15 5.16
CA MET A 10 13.44 -5.27 6.17
C MET A 10 11.94 -5.17 5.97
N LEU A 11 11.50 -4.82 4.75
CA LEU A 11 10.09 -4.68 4.44
C LEU A 11 9.33 -6.03 4.56
N HIS A 12 9.96 -7.14 4.14
CA HIS A 12 9.37 -8.46 4.30
C HIS A 12 9.10 -8.81 5.77
N GLY A 13 10.05 -8.55 6.66
CA GLY A 13 9.88 -8.80 8.11
C GLY A 13 8.73 -7.98 8.69
N LEU A 14 8.70 -6.68 8.40
CA LEU A 14 7.67 -5.76 8.91
C LEU A 14 6.27 -6.11 8.39
N LEU A 15 6.14 -6.39 7.09
CA LEU A 15 4.87 -6.77 6.49
C LEU A 15 4.36 -8.13 6.98
N ARG A 16 5.27 -9.09 7.24
CA ARG A 16 4.92 -10.39 7.82
C ARG A 16 4.29 -10.25 9.20
N VAL A 17 4.85 -9.39 10.06
CA VAL A 17 4.27 -9.08 11.38
C VAL A 17 2.86 -8.50 11.25
N ALA A 18 2.62 -7.68 10.23
CA ALA A 18 1.31 -7.08 9.93
C ALA A 18 0.30 -8.04 9.24
N GLY A 19 0.64 -9.33 9.11
CA GLY A 19 -0.21 -10.36 8.52
C GLY A 19 -0.18 -10.44 6.99
N PHE A 20 0.74 -9.74 6.33
CA PHE A 20 0.95 -9.91 4.89
C PHE A 20 1.84 -11.12 4.61
N LEU A 21 1.39 -11.95 3.67
CA LEU A 21 2.10 -13.13 3.15
C LEU A 21 2.67 -12.84 1.76
N GLY A 22 3.67 -13.60 1.34
CA GLY A 22 4.31 -13.45 0.03
C GLY A 22 5.82 -13.25 0.11
N ARG A 23 6.40 -12.70 -0.96
CA ARG A 23 7.85 -12.45 -1.06
C ARG A 23 8.11 -11.17 -1.85
N PRO A 24 9.24 -10.49 -1.62
CA PRO A 24 9.60 -9.33 -2.42
C PRO A 24 9.45 -9.60 -3.94
N PRO A 25 8.90 -8.64 -4.70
CA PRO A 25 8.52 -7.29 -4.29
C PRO A 25 7.05 -7.13 -3.87
N THR A 26 6.26 -8.21 -3.75
CA THR A 26 4.79 -8.12 -3.58
C THR A 26 4.31 -9.00 -2.43
N TRP A 27 3.47 -8.41 -1.59
CA TRP A 27 2.84 -9.09 -0.47
C TRP A 27 1.33 -8.87 -0.47
N HIS A 28 0.61 -9.84 0.07
CA HIS A 28 -0.84 -9.90 0.10
C HIS A 28 -1.33 -10.16 1.52
N ARG A 29 -2.40 -9.51 1.92
CA ARG A 29 -3.10 -9.80 3.17
C ARG A 29 -4.58 -10.02 2.89
N SER A 30 -5.07 -11.19 3.24
CA SER A 30 -6.48 -11.52 3.11
C SER A 30 -7.31 -10.76 4.13
N VAL A 31 -8.41 -10.17 3.65
CA VAL A 31 -9.38 -9.42 4.44
C VAL A 31 -10.79 -9.80 3.95
N PRO A 32 -11.86 -9.56 4.73
CA PRO A 32 -13.21 -10.01 4.34
C PRO A 32 -13.67 -9.49 2.97
N ILE A 33 -13.33 -8.24 2.60
CA ILE A 33 -13.63 -7.66 1.28
C ILE A 33 -12.79 -8.25 0.12
N GLY A 34 -11.68 -8.94 0.41
CA GLY A 34 -10.77 -9.49 -0.60
C GLY A 34 -9.32 -9.45 -0.16
N LEU A 35 -8.47 -8.71 -0.88
CA LEU A 35 -7.02 -8.67 -0.61
C LEU A 35 -6.49 -7.23 -0.50
N HIS A 36 -5.69 -6.98 0.52
CA HIS A 36 -4.73 -5.87 0.51
C HIS A 36 -3.44 -6.32 -0.16
N VAL A 37 -2.90 -5.50 -1.05
CA VAL A 37 -1.66 -5.76 -1.78
C VAL A 37 -0.67 -4.66 -1.48
N VAL A 38 0.57 -5.00 -1.15
CA VAL A 38 1.68 -4.06 -1.02
C VAL A 38 2.75 -4.46 -2.01
N ASN A 39 3.32 -3.48 -2.72
CA ASN A 39 4.37 -3.71 -3.69
C ASN A 39 5.50 -2.68 -3.57
N LEU A 40 6.73 -3.16 -3.46
CA LEU A 40 7.94 -2.32 -3.43
C LEU A 40 8.52 -2.20 -4.85
N GLN A 41 8.36 -1.05 -5.46
CA GLN A 41 8.82 -0.76 -6.82
C GLN A 41 10.14 0.01 -6.81
N LYS A 42 11.16 -0.48 -7.52
CA LYS A 42 12.41 0.26 -7.73
C LYS A 42 12.23 1.29 -8.85
N SER A 43 12.80 2.48 -8.70
CA SER A 43 12.90 3.48 -9.76
C SER A 43 13.82 2.99 -10.90
N GLN A 44 13.53 3.41 -12.12
CA GLN A 44 14.41 3.15 -13.26
C GLN A 44 15.61 4.12 -13.34
N PHE A 45 15.57 5.23 -12.58
CA PHE A 45 16.52 6.33 -12.68
C PHE A 45 17.52 6.43 -11.51
N GLY A 46 17.48 5.52 -10.54
CA GLY A 46 18.36 5.58 -9.36
C GLY A 46 18.00 4.55 -8.29
N ASN A 47 18.54 4.70 -7.08
CA ASN A 47 18.23 3.81 -5.96
C ASN A 47 17.05 4.28 -5.07
N GLN A 48 16.18 5.10 -5.65
CA GLN A 48 14.87 5.41 -5.09
C GLN A 48 13.92 4.22 -5.24
N TYR A 49 13.17 3.93 -4.19
CA TYR A 49 12.05 3.00 -4.21
C TYR A 49 10.73 3.72 -3.93
N TYR A 50 9.64 3.09 -4.37
CA TYR A 50 8.28 3.51 -4.13
C TYR A 50 7.50 2.36 -3.51
N LEU A 51 6.70 2.67 -2.50
CA LEU A 51 5.78 1.71 -1.92
C LEU A 51 4.39 1.95 -2.51
N ASN A 52 3.89 0.98 -3.26
CA ASN A 52 2.54 0.94 -3.77
C ASN A 52 1.68 0.09 -2.84
N PHE A 53 0.41 0.45 -2.69
CA PHE A 53 -0.59 -0.42 -2.10
C PHE A 53 -1.83 -0.50 -2.99
N GLY A 54 -2.58 -1.58 -2.85
CA GLY A 54 -3.82 -1.78 -3.56
C GLY A 54 -4.84 -2.55 -2.73
N ILE A 55 -6.11 -2.34 -3.05
CA ILE A 55 -7.26 -3.03 -2.48
C ILE A 55 -7.97 -3.75 -3.61
N TYR A 56 -7.94 -5.07 -3.55
CA TYR A 56 -8.65 -5.95 -4.47
C TYR A 56 -9.94 -6.41 -3.81
N VAL A 57 -11.06 -5.86 -4.28
CA VAL A 57 -12.41 -6.31 -3.89
C VAL A 57 -12.75 -7.62 -4.62
N ALA A 58 -12.99 -8.70 -3.87
CA ALA A 58 -13.25 -10.03 -4.41
C ALA A 58 -14.55 -10.08 -5.23
N ASP A 59 -15.60 -9.36 -4.80
CA ASP A 59 -16.87 -9.35 -5.53
C ASP A 59 -16.80 -8.64 -6.91
N LEU A 60 -15.70 -7.94 -7.18
CA LEU A 60 -15.50 -7.17 -8.41
C LEU A 60 -14.54 -7.85 -9.40
N GLY A 61 -13.97 -9.02 -9.07
CA GLY A 61 -13.12 -9.78 -10.00
C GLY A 61 -12.73 -11.19 -9.50
N ASP A 62 -11.94 -11.91 -10.30
CA ASP A 62 -11.63 -13.33 -10.14
C ASP A 62 -10.15 -13.67 -9.84
N LEU A 63 -9.30 -12.66 -9.60
CA LEU A 63 -7.87 -12.83 -9.37
C LEU A 63 -7.59 -13.26 -7.92
N THR A 64 -6.86 -14.37 -7.78
CA THR A 64 -6.44 -14.91 -6.47
C THR A 64 -5.13 -14.29 -5.95
N ALA A 65 -4.30 -13.74 -6.83
CA ALA A 65 -3.01 -13.11 -6.50
C ALA A 65 -2.73 -11.86 -7.35
N PRO A 66 -3.55 -10.80 -7.24
CA PRO A 66 -3.44 -9.59 -8.05
C PRO A 66 -2.13 -8.85 -7.74
N ARG A 67 -1.53 -8.24 -8.77
CA ARG A 67 -0.50 -7.21 -8.58
C ARG A 67 -1.17 -5.89 -8.15
N ALA A 68 -0.41 -4.97 -7.57
CA ALA A 68 -0.95 -3.69 -7.10
C ALA A 68 -1.72 -2.92 -8.20
N HIS A 69 -1.22 -2.86 -9.43
CA HIS A 69 -1.91 -2.19 -10.56
C HIS A 69 -3.16 -2.93 -11.08
N GLN A 70 -3.37 -4.18 -10.67
CA GLN A 70 -4.57 -4.96 -11.00
C GLN A 70 -5.65 -4.81 -9.91
N CYS A 71 -5.36 -4.08 -8.83
CA CYS A 71 -6.31 -3.83 -7.76
C CYS A 71 -7.35 -2.78 -8.17
N HIS A 72 -8.57 -2.96 -7.68
CA HIS A 72 -9.69 -2.05 -7.89
C HIS A 72 -9.42 -0.64 -7.36
N PHE A 73 -8.65 -0.53 -6.29
CA PHE A 73 -8.00 0.70 -5.88
C PHE A 73 -6.50 0.46 -5.78
N ASN A 74 -5.68 1.40 -6.23
CA ASN A 74 -4.24 1.38 -5.99
C ASN A 74 -3.67 2.79 -5.88
N ALA A 75 -2.68 2.97 -5.01
CA ALA A 75 -2.01 4.25 -4.83
C ALA A 75 -0.55 4.02 -4.41
N ARG A 76 0.26 5.06 -4.62
CA ARG A 76 1.55 5.17 -3.96
C ARG A 76 1.37 5.75 -2.57
N VAL A 77 2.07 5.19 -1.58
CA VAL A 77 1.94 5.64 -0.19
C VAL A 77 2.37 7.10 -0.04
N ASP A 78 3.43 7.54 -0.71
CA ASP A 78 3.90 8.93 -0.64
C ASP A 78 2.93 9.94 -1.30
N VAL A 79 2.14 9.51 -2.26
CA VAL A 79 1.11 10.35 -2.92
C VAL A 79 -0.15 10.46 -2.05
N ARG A 80 -0.55 9.35 -1.41
CA ARG A 80 -1.68 9.32 -0.48
C ARG A 80 -1.34 10.02 0.83
N ASP A 81 -0.12 9.84 1.32
CA ASP A 81 0.34 10.34 2.60
C ASP A 81 1.17 11.60 2.47
N ARG A 82 0.49 12.69 2.11
CA ARG A 82 1.14 14.00 1.93
C ARG A 82 1.81 14.53 3.20
N ALA A 83 1.34 14.12 4.37
CA ALA A 83 1.92 14.54 5.64
C ALA A 83 3.34 14.01 5.82
N ASP A 84 3.57 12.74 5.47
CA ASP A 84 4.88 12.06 5.58
C ASP A 84 5.60 11.89 4.24
N GLU A 85 5.15 12.51 3.14
CA GLU A 85 5.70 12.34 1.78
C GLU A 85 7.23 12.46 1.75
N ARG A 86 7.78 13.49 2.41
CA ARG A 86 9.22 13.74 2.46
C ARG A 86 9.96 12.61 3.19
N LEU A 87 9.39 12.12 4.28
CA LEU A 87 9.99 11.05 5.06
C LEU A 87 9.94 9.72 4.31
N TRP A 88 8.82 9.42 3.65
CA TRP A 88 8.70 8.27 2.74
C TRP A 88 9.77 8.29 1.66
N LYS A 89 9.94 9.42 0.97
CA LYS A 89 10.96 9.57 -0.07
C LYS A 89 12.37 9.36 0.50
N HIS A 90 12.68 9.96 1.64
CA HIS A 90 13.98 9.84 2.28
C HIS A 90 14.31 8.41 2.72
N VAL A 91 13.37 7.75 3.40
CA VAL A 91 13.54 6.40 3.95
C VAL A 91 13.55 5.32 2.85
N LEU A 92 12.97 5.60 1.68
CA LEU A 92 12.99 4.71 0.51
C LEU A 92 14.06 5.08 -0.53
N ASP A 93 14.90 6.09 -0.26
CA ASP A 93 16.03 6.46 -1.11
C ASP A 93 17.32 5.87 -0.52
N LEU A 94 17.95 4.92 -1.22
CA LEU A 94 19.20 4.32 -0.76
C LEU A 94 20.44 5.16 -1.10
N ASP A 95 20.29 6.18 -1.94
CA ASP A 95 21.36 7.16 -2.18
C ASP A 95 21.42 8.20 -1.06
N ARG A 96 20.43 8.21 -0.14
CA ARG A 96 20.46 9.02 1.09
C ARG A 96 21.13 8.25 2.22
N PRO A 97 22.17 8.81 2.87
CA PRO A 97 22.82 8.16 4.00
C PRO A 97 21.84 8.08 5.18
N MET A 98 21.69 6.89 5.72
CA MET A 98 20.87 6.62 6.91
C MET A 98 21.38 5.35 7.57
N GLU A 99 21.55 5.37 8.89
CA GLU A 99 21.93 4.17 9.64
C GLU A 99 20.89 3.06 9.44
N PRO A 100 21.29 1.79 9.24
CA PRO A 100 20.37 0.70 8.93
C PRO A 100 19.24 0.55 9.97
N GLU A 101 19.58 0.66 11.25
CA GLU A 101 18.62 0.55 12.35
C GLU A 101 17.64 1.74 12.37
N ALA A 102 18.14 2.96 12.18
CA ALA A 102 17.29 4.15 12.09
C ALA A 102 16.33 4.06 10.89
N ARG A 103 16.80 3.51 9.76
CA ARG A 103 15.96 3.25 8.59
C ARG A 103 14.88 2.21 8.89
N ALA A 104 15.22 1.13 9.59
CA ALA A 104 14.26 0.10 9.99
C ALA A 104 13.16 0.68 10.89
N GLN A 105 13.54 1.41 11.93
CA GLN A 105 12.60 2.05 12.86
C GLN A 105 11.70 3.07 12.15
N SER A 106 12.29 3.88 11.25
CA SER A 106 11.52 4.85 10.46
C SER A 106 10.54 4.18 9.50
N LEU A 107 10.97 3.09 8.83
CA LEU A 107 10.09 2.29 7.98
C LEU A 107 8.95 1.67 8.75
N ASP A 108 9.21 1.07 9.91
CA ASP A 108 8.17 0.47 10.73
C ASP A 108 7.16 1.53 11.19
N ALA A 109 7.63 2.61 11.80
CA ALA A 109 6.76 3.70 12.27
C ALA A 109 5.90 4.30 11.15
N LEU A 110 6.46 4.44 9.94
CA LEU A 110 5.73 4.90 8.76
C LEU A 110 4.72 3.85 8.26
N LEU A 111 5.14 2.59 8.11
CA LEU A 111 4.27 1.51 7.68
C LEU A 111 3.08 1.36 8.62
N GLN A 112 3.30 1.38 9.93
CA GLN A 112 2.23 1.24 10.91
C GLN A 112 1.21 2.36 10.78
N ARG A 113 1.62 3.63 10.90
CA ARG A 113 0.69 4.76 10.95
C ARG A 113 0.06 5.11 9.60
N SER A 114 0.83 4.97 8.51
CA SER A 114 0.44 5.50 7.21
C SER A 114 -0.18 4.45 6.30
N LEU A 115 0.08 3.17 6.54
CA LEU A 115 -0.39 2.09 5.67
C LEU A 115 -1.18 1.02 6.44
N ILE A 116 -0.59 0.37 7.44
CA ILE A 116 -1.18 -0.80 8.10
C ILE A 116 -2.43 -0.42 8.90
N GLN A 117 -2.34 0.54 9.82
CA GLN A 117 -3.47 0.97 10.65
C GLN A 117 -4.66 1.49 9.82
N PRO A 118 -4.45 2.29 8.75
CA PRO A 118 -5.54 2.64 7.86
C PRO A 118 -6.13 1.45 7.11
N LEU A 119 -5.29 0.55 6.58
CA LEU A 119 -5.77 -0.65 5.88
C LEU A 119 -6.56 -1.57 6.81
N ASP A 120 -6.25 -1.64 8.10
CA ASP A 120 -7.01 -2.45 9.06
C ASP A 120 -8.47 -2.00 9.21
N ARG A 121 -8.76 -0.75 8.83
CA ARG A 121 -10.12 -0.20 8.82
C ARG A 121 -10.89 -0.53 7.54
N LEU A 122 -10.25 -1.05 6.49
CA LEU A 122 -10.84 -1.27 5.17
C LEU A 122 -11.13 -2.75 4.94
N ARG A 123 -12.17 -3.26 5.59
CA ARG A 123 -12.47 -4.70 5.60
C ARG A 123 -13.77 -5.04 4.88
N SER A 124 -14.56 -4.05 4.50
CA SER A 124 -15.85 -4.14 3.82
C SER A 124 -16.05 -3.01 2.80
N LEU A 125 -17.08 -3.12 1.96
CA LEU A 125 -17.40 -2.07 0.98
C LEU A 125 -17.88 -0.79 1.68
N ASP A 126 -18.56 -0.93 2.80
CA ASP A 126 -19.00 0.20 3.62
C ASP A 126 -17.82 0.95 4.25
N ASP A 127 -16.78 0.22 4.69
CA ASP A 127 -15.53 0.84 5.14
C ASP A 127 -14.87 1.67 4.04
N MET A 128 -14.78 1.09 2.84
CA MET A 128 -14.23 1.79 1.68
C MET A 128 -15.08 3.00 1.30
N ARG A 129 -16.41 2.92 1.43
CA ARG A 129 -17.32 4.05 1.19
C ARG A 129 -17.09 5.17 2.21
N ARG A 130 -17.00 4.85 3.51
CA ARG A 130 -16.66 5.84 4.54
C ARG A 130 -15.32 6.51 4.26
N ALA A 131 -14.30 5.70 3.98
CA ALA A 131 -12.98 6.21 3.63
C ALA A 131 -12.97 7.05 2.35
N HIS A 132 -13.87 6.77 1.40
CA HIS A 132 -14.04 7.60 0.21
C HIS A 132 -14.60 8.98 0.56
N VAL A 133 -15.67 9.02 1.35
CA VAL A 133 -16.35 10.25 1.79
C VAL A 133 -15.45 11.10 2.69
N GLU A 134 -14.69 10.46 3.59
CA GLU A 134 -13.72 11.11 4.48
C GLU A 134 -12.45 11.59 3.75
N GLY A 135 -12.32 11.30 2.45
CA GLY A 135 -11.18 11.74 1.67
C GLY A 135 -9.89 11.00 2.00
N TRP A 136 -9.96 9.72 2.40
CA TRP A 136 -8.80 8.86 2.62
C TRP A 136 -8.33 8.11 1.35
N LEU A 137 -9.19 7.99 0.34
CA LEU A 137 -8.85 7.41 -0.97
C LEU A 137 -8.32 8.37 -2.08
N PRO A 138 -7.88 9.63 -1.85
CA PRO A 138 -7.38 10.49 -2.93
C PRO A 138 -5.96 10.08 -3.34
N GLY A 139 -5.59 10.45 -4.58
CA GLY A 139 -4.25 10.19 -5.13
C GLY A 139 -4.02 8.77 -5.63
N GLY A 140 -5.03 7.89 -5.53
CA GLY A 140 -5.02 6.56 -6.10
C GLY A 140 -5.80 6.44 -7.41
N LEU A 141 -5.44 5.44 -8.22
CA LEU A 141 -6.25 4.97 -9.33
C LEU A 141 -7.39 4.11 -8.78
N MET A 142 -8.62 4.42 -9.21
CA MET A 142 -9.82 3.70 -8.82
C MET A 142 -10.54 3.18 -10.06
N ALA A 143 -10.79 1.88 -10.10
CA ALA A 143 -11.55 1.23 -11.15
C ALA A 143 -12.99 1.75 -11.18
N LYS A 144 -13.56 1.85 -12.40
CA LYS A 144 -14.94 2.32 -12.59
C LYS A 144 -15.96 1.47 -11.81
N SER A 145 -15.78 0.15 -11.80
CA SER A 145 -16.64 -0.80 -11.07
C SER A 145 -16.66 -0.53 -9.57
N LEU A 146 -15.50 -0.26 -8.98
CA LEU A 146 -15.40 0.11 -7.57
C LEU A 146 -16.08 1.45 -7.32
N ARG A 147 -15.79 2.48 -8.12
CA ARG A 147 -16.43 3.80 -7.97
C ARG A 147 -17.96 3.69 -7.97
N THR A 148 -18.52 3.00 -8.96
CA THR A 148 -19.97 2.75 -9.04
C THR A 148 -20.51 2.05 -7.79
N SER A 149 -19.79 1.09 -7.23
CA SER A 149 -20.20 0.39 -6.01
C SER A 149 -20.16 1.27 -4.75
N LEU A 150 -19.19 2.21 -4.69
CA LEU A 150 -19.10 3.18 -3.59
C LEU A 150 -20.24 4.20 -3.68
N ASP A 151 -20.56 4.68 -4.88
CA ASP A 151 -21.60 5.69 -5.11
C ASP A 151 -23.02 5.12 -4.91
N ALA A 152 -23.27 3.88 -5.31
CA ALA A 152 -24.61 3.26 -5.29
C ALA A 152 -25.22 3.06 -3.88
N GLY A 153 -24.42 3.19 -2.81
CA GLY A 153 -24.90 3.09 -1.43
C GLY A 153 -25.01 4.44 -0.70
N GLN A 154 -24.92 5.57 -1.42
CA GLN A 154 -25.30 6.86 -0.87
C GLN A 154 -26.83 6.97 -0.93
N VAL A 155 -27.49 6.84 0.23
CA VAL A 155 -28.89 7.26 0.38
C VAL A 155 -28.89 8.80 0.31
N PRO A 156 -29.80 9.42 -0.46
CA PRO A 156 -29.87 10.88 -0.63
C PRO A 156 -30.06 11.65 0.68
#